data_AF-A0A2E1GRA0-F1
#
_entry.id   AF-A0A2E1GRA0-F1
#
_cell.length_a   1.000
_cell.length_b   1.000
_cell.length_c   1.000
_cell.angle_alpha   90.00
_cell.angle_beta   90.00
_cell.angle_gamma   90.00
#
_symmetry.space_group_name_H-M   'P 1'
#
loop_
_entity.id
_entity.type
_entity.pdbx_description
1 polymer ?
#
loop_
_entity_poly.entity_id
_entity_poly.type
_entity_poly.pdbx_seq_one_letter_code
_entity_poly.pdbx_strand_id
1 'polypeptide(L)'
;MVVKSFLLGVFWFCLAHIFTFYQLNGQFLKSTDWFRKNEVLVAAFGFILSFMYIWGTKYTVEGTGGLLWPARFIGFGVGMIFYAALVNFHFDEGITPKTAVSLILSLLLICIQVFWKNA
;
A
#
# COMPACT_ATOMS: atom_id res chain seq x y z
N MET A 1 20.28 -10.77 -2.26
CA MET A 1 19.34 -9.66 -2.01
C MET A 1 19.90 -8.43 -2.68
N VAL A 2 19.32 -7.99 -3.80
CA VAL A 2 19.76 -6.73 -4.42
C VAL A 2 19.08 -5.61 -3.65
N VAL A 3 19.76 -5.09 -2.62
CA VAL A 3 19.21 -4.06 -1.71
C VAL A 3 18.66 -2.86 -2.48
N LYS A 4 19.30 -2.48 -3.59
CA LYS A 4 18.85 -1.41 -4.48
C LYS A 4 17.45 -1.68 -5.05
N SER A 5 17.23 -2.88 -5.60
CA SER A 5 15.94 -3.28 -6.18
C SER A 5 14.87 -3.38 -5.10
N PHE A 6 15.20 -3.91 -3.93
CA PHE A 6 14.27 -3.92 -2.79
C PHE A 6 13.79 -2.50 -2.42
N LEU A 7 14.70 -1.55 -2.22
CA LEU A 7 14.36 -0.17 -1.87
C LEU A 7 13.55 0.52 -2.97
N LEU A 8 13.90 0.27 -4.24
CA LEU A 8 13.14 0.82 -5.37
C LEU A 8 11.71 0.26 -5.42
N GLY A 9 11.53 -1.03 -5.14
CA GLY A 9 10.21 -1.65 -5.07
C GLY A 9 9.35 -1.08 -3.94
N VAL A 10 9.93 -0.90 -2.75
CA VAL A 10 9.25 -0.25 -1.63
C VAL A 10 8.87 1.19 -1.99
N PHE A 11 9.77 1.95 -2.61
CA PHE A 11 9.49 3.32 -3.07
C PHE A 11 8.28 3.39 -4.01
N TRP A 12 8.21 2.51 -5.01
CA TRP A 12 7.07 2.45 -5.92
C TRP A 12 5.77 2.08 -5.21
N PHE A 13 5.80 1.14 -4.25
CA PHE A 13 4.62 0.82 -3.44
C PHE A 13 4.18 1.99 -2.56
N CYS A 14 5.11 2.76 -1.97
CA CYS A 14 4.77 3.95 -1.20
C CYS A 14 3.97 4.94 -2.07
N LEU A 15 4.49 5.26 -3.26
CA LEU A 15 3.79 6.14 -4.20
C LEU A 15 2.44 5.57 -4.61
N ALA A 16 2.39 4.28 -4.97
CA ALA A 16 1.16 3.62 -5.40
C ALA A 16 0.07 3.70 -4.32
N HIS A 17 0.41 3.45 -3.06
CA HIS A 17 -0.55 3.47 -1.96
C HIS A 17 -1.01 4.89 -1.60
N ILE A 18 -0.12 5.89 -1.64
CA ILE A 18 -0.51 7.29 -1.43
C ILE A 18 -1.53 7.72 -2.50
N PHE A 19 -1.24 7.48 -3.78
CA PHE A 19 -2.14 7.90 -4.86
C PHE A 19 -3.43 7.07 -4.89
N THR A 20 -3.36 5.77 -4.62
CA THR A 20 -4.54 4.90 -4.56
C THR A 20 -5.47 5.32 -3.42
N PHE A 21 -4.94 5.80 -2.30
CA PHE A 21 -5.77 6.36 -1.24
C PHE A 21 -6.65 7.49 -1.76
N TYR A 22 -6.08 8.46 -2.47
CA TYR A 22 -6.86 9.56 -3.07
C TYR A 22 -7.77 9.10 -4.18
N GLN A 23 -7.35 8.13 -5.01
CA GLN A 23 -8.20 7.58 -6.06
C GLN A 23 -9.49 6.96 -5.47
N LEU A 24 -9.38 6.19 -4.39
CA LEU A 24 -10.51 5.45 -3.83
C LEU A 24 -11.31 6.24 -2.79
N ASN A 25 -10.61 6.97 -1.91
CA ASN A 25 -11.19 7.65 -0.77
C ASN A 25 -11.36 9.15 -0.98
N GLY A 26 -10.83 9.72 -2.08
CA GLY A 26 -10.95 11.14 -2.41
C GLY A 26 -12.39 11.62 -2.45
N GLN A 27 -13.33 10.74 -2.82
CA GLN A 27 -14.77 11.02 -2.78
C GLN A 27 -15.32 11.30 -1.37
N PHE A 28 -14.64 10.90 -0.30
CA PHE A 28 -15.08 11.13 1.07
C PHE A 28 -14.47 12.40 1.68
N LEU A 29 -13.47 13.01 1.03
CA LEU A 29 -12.82 14.22 1.53
C LEU A 29 -13.84 15.36 1.67
N LYS A 30 -13.87 15.98 2.85
CA LYS A 30 -14.75 17.13 3.14
C LYS A 30 -14.14 18.45 2.68
N SER A 31 -12.83 18.50 2.47
CA SER A 31 -12.10 19.69 2.03
C SER A 31 -12.32 20.03 0.54
N THR A 32 -12.82 19.10 -0.26
CA THR A 32 -13.05 19.31 -1.70
C THR A 32 -14.11 18.36 -2.27
N ASP A 33 -14.91 18.87 -3.20
CA ASP A 33 -15.88 18.07 -3.97
C ASP A 33 -15.29 17.56 -5.31
N TRP A 34 -14.04 17.90 -5.62
CA TRP A 34 -13.46 17.67 -6.94
C TRP A 34 -13.47 16.19 -7.35
N PHE A 35 -13.14 15.29 -6.42
CA PHE A 35 -13.13 13.84 -6.69
C PHE A 35 -14.51 13.30 -7.07
N ARG A 36 -15.58 13.76 -6.41
CA ARG A 36 -16.96 13.35 -6.73
C ARG A 36 -17.40 13.84 -8.10
N LYS A 37 -16.97 15.05 -8.50
CA LYS A 37 -17.34 15.66 -9.78
C LYS A 37 -16.54 15.11 -10.97
N ASN A 38 -15.40 14.46 -10.73
CA ASN A 38 -14.44 14.04 -11.77
C ASN A 38 -14.14 12.53 -11.70
N GLU A 39 -15.09 11.70 -11.26
CA GLU A 39 -14.89 10.28 -11.00
C GLU A 39 -14.24 9.53 -12.18
N VAL A 40 -14.65 9.82 -13.41
CA VAL A 40 -14.08 9.19 -14.63
C VAL A 40 -12.60 9.53 -14.80
N LEU A 41 -12.20 10.79 -14.53
CA LEU A 41 -10.79 11.19 -14.60
C LEU A 41 -9.98 10.54 -13.48
N VAL A 42 -10.55 10.45 -12.28
CA VAL A 42 -9.95 9.76 -11.14
C VAL A 42 -9.74 8.28 -11.44
N ALA A 43 -10.73 7.61 -12.04
CA ALA A 43 -10.63 6.23 -12.48
C ALA A 43 -9.58 6.06 -13.60
N ALA A 44 -9.52 6.99 -14.56
CA ALA A 44 -8.53 6.98 -15.64
C ALA A 44 -7.08 7.11 -15.11
N PHE A 45 -6.87 7.84 -14.01
CA PHE A 45 -5.57 7.92 -13.33
C PHE A 45 -5.10 6.54 -12.81
N GLY A 46 -6.02 5.59 -12.64
CA GLY A 46 -5.72 4.19 -12.35
C GLY A 46 -4.77 3.54 -13.36
N PHE A 47 -4.73 4.00 -14.60
CA PHE A 47 -3.76 3.54 -15.60
C PHE A 47 -2.32 3.87 -15.18
N ILE A 48 -2.06 5.09 -14.72
CA ILE A 48 -0.74 5.54 -14.26
C ILE A 48 -0.36 4.79 -12.98
N LEU A 49 -1.31 4.69 -12.04
CA LEU A 49 -1.16 3.94 -10.79
C LEU A 49 -0.82 2.46 -11.02
N SER A 50 -1.37 1.85 -12.08
CA SER A 50 -1.06 0.46 -12.43
C SER A 50 0.42 0.24 -12.69
N PHE A 51 1.11 1.19 -13.35
CA PHE A 51 2.56 1.08 -13.56
C PHE A 51 3.35 1.13 -12.25
N MET A 52 2.92 1.94 -11.29
CA MET A 52 3.56 1.98 -9.97
C MET A 52 3.45 0.64 -9.26
N TYR A 53 2.28 -0.02 -9.30
CA TYR A 53 2.12 -1.36 -8.74
C TYR A 53 2.91 -2.42 -9.50
N ILE A 54 2.98 -2.34 -10.84
CA ILE A 54 3.79 -3.24 -11.68
C ILE A 54 5.27 -3.13 -11.30
N TRP A 55 5.81 -1.92 -11.21
CA TRP A 55 7.21 -1.70 -10.85
C TRP A 55 7.49 -2.03 -9.39
N GLY A 56 6.60 -1.65 -8.47
CA GLY A 56 6.69 -2.03 -7.05
C GLY A 56 6.81 -3.54 -6.89
N THR A 57 5.95 -4.29 -7.58
CA THR A 57 5.98 -5.76 -7.59
C THR A 57 7.26 -6.30 -8.23
N LYS A 58 7.63 -5.82 -9.42
CA LYS A 58 8.83 -6.26 -10.14
C LYS A 58 10.08 -6.16 -9.25
N TYR A 59 10.32 -4.99 -8.67
CA TYR A 59 11.55 -4.71 -7.94
C TYR A 59 11.56 -5.32 -6.53
N THR A 60 10.40 -5.46 -5.87
CA THR A 60 10.33 -6.20 -4.59
C THR A 60 10.55 -7.69 -4.79
N VAL A 61 10.02 -8.30 -5.86
CA VAL A 61 10.30 -9.71 -6.21
C VAL A 61 11.79 -9.92 -6.49
N GLU A 62 12.43 -9.02 -7.23
CA GLU A 62 13.88 -9.06 -7.44
C GLU A 62 14.65 -8.91 -6.12
N GLY A 63 14.20 -7.99 -5.25
CA GLY A 63 14.76 -7.75 -3.93
C GLY A 63 14.66 -8.95 -2.99
N THR A 64 13.56 -9.71 -3.06
CA THR A 64 13.28 -10.89 -2.22
C THR A 64 13.81 -12.19 -2.81
N GLY A 65 14.65 -12.14 -3.85
CA GLY A 65 15.27 -13.32 -4.45
C GLY A 65 14.34 -14.12 -5.37
N GLY A 66 13.41 -13.44 -6.05
CA GLY A 66 12.47 -14.04 -6.99
C GLY A 66 11.16 -14.54 -6.35
N LEU A 67 10.94 -14.28 -5.07
CA LEU A 67 9.79 -14.80 -4.34
C LEU A 67 8.59 -13.82 -4.39
N LEU A 68 7.46 -14.31 -4.90
CA LEU A 68 6.22 -13.55 -5.08
C LEU A 68 5.49 -13.24 -3.76
N TRP A 69 5.40 -14.23 -2.85
CA TRP A 69 4.69 -14.06 -1.58
C TRP A 69 5.31 -12.98 -0.70
N PRO A 70 6.62 -13.00 -0.40
CA PRO A 70 7.26 -11.93 0.37
C PRO A 70 7.02 -10.54 -0.23
N ALA A 71 7.12 -10.39 -1.55
CA ALA A 71 6.83 -9.14 -2.25
C ALA A 71 5.39 -8.65 -2.01
N ARG A 72 4.41 -9.55 -2.02
CA ARG A 72 3.00 -9.23 -1.76
C ARG A 72 2.75 -8.77 -0.32
N PHE A 73 3.39 -9.42 0.65
CA PHE A 73 3.29 -9.01 2.06
C PHE A 73 3.98 -7.68 2.33
N ILE A 74 5.08 -7.37 1.63
CA ILE A 74 5.71 -6.05 1.67
C ILE A 74 4.73 -4.98 1.14
N GLY A 75 4.13 -5.21 -0.03
CA GLY A 75 3.12 -4.30 -0.59
C GLY A 75 1.95 -4.09 0.37
N PHE A 76 1.42 -5.16 0.94
CA PHE A 76 0.34 -5.09 1.94
C PHE A 76 0.74 -4.26 3.18
N GLY A 77 1.91 -4.54 3.77
CA GLY A 77 2.39 -3.81 4.94
C GLY A 77 2.60 -2.32 4.67
N VAL A 78 3.24 -1.97 3.56
CA VAL A 78 3.41 -0.57 3.12
C VAL A 78 2.05 0.10 2.94
N GLY A 79 1.11 -0.57 2.27
CA GLY A 79 -0.22 -0.05 2.05
C GLY A 79 -0.99 0.23 3.34
N MET A 80 -0.94 -0.68 4.30
CA MET A 80 -1.63 -0.50 5.59
C MET A 80 -1.07 0.67 6.39
N ILE A 81 0.25 0.90 6.36
CA ILE A 81 0.88 2.05 7.03
C ILE A 81 0.34 3.36 6.45
N PHE A 82 0.39 3.52 5.11
CA PHE A 82 -0.10 4.74 4.46
C PHE A 82 -1.60 4.92 4.62
N TYR A 83 -2.37 3.83 4.52
CA TYR A 83 -3.81 3.88 4.69
C TYR A 83 -4.17 4.38 6.09
N ALA A 84 -3.60 3.77 7.14
CA ALA A 84 -3.86 4.20 8.52
C ALA A 84 -3.46 5.66 8.77
N ALA A 85 -2.30 6.09 8.26
CA ALA A 85 -1.82 7.47 8.40
C ALA A 85 -2.74 8.48 7.68
N LEU A 86 -3.13 8.20 6.44
CA LEU A 86 -3.96 9.10 5.63
C LEU A 86 -5.42 9.13 6.10
N VAL A 87 -5.96 8.00 6.58
CA VAL A 87 -7.29 7.96 7.19
C VAL A 87 -7.31 8.85 8.43
N ASN A 88 -6.31 8.71 9.31
CA ASN A 88 -6.22 9.55 10.49
C ASN A 88 -6.05 11.04 10.13
N PHE A 89 -5.22 11.34 9.13
CA PHE A 89 -4.95 12.72 8.71
C PHE A 89 -6.16 13.42 8.06
N HIS A 90 -6.95 12.72 7.23
CA HIS A 90 -8.05 13.36 6.47
C HIS A 90 -9.44 13.22 7.12
N PHE A 91 -9.64 12.20 7.95
CA PHE A 91 -10.96 11.86 8.50
C PHE A 91 -11.00 11.91 10.03
N ASP A 92 -9.88 12.25 10.69
CA ASP A 92 -9.72 12.22 12.15
C ASP A 92 -10.05 10.84 12.76
N GLU A 93 -10.01 9.79 11.94
CA GLU A 93 -10.24 8.41 12.34
C GLU A 93 -8.93 7.81 12.86
N GLY A 94 -8.73 7.87 14.17
CA GLY A 94 -7.59 7.26 14.85
C GLY A 94 -7.61 5.73 14.83
N ILE A 95 -6.51 5.14 15.31
CA ILE A 95 -6.41 3.69 15.48
C ILE A 95 -7.26 3.27 16.67
N THR A 96 -8.48 2.79 16.41
CA THR A 96 -9.33 2.17 17.42
C THR A 96 -8.70 0.87 17.95
N PRO A 97 -9.10 0.35 19.12
CA PRO A 97 -8.64 -0.96 19.59
C PRO A 97 -8.88 -2.09 18.58
N LYS A 98 -10.01 -2.05 17.85
CA LYS A 98 -10.31 -2.99 16.76
C LYS A 98 -9.30 -2.86 15.63
N THR A 99 -8.97 -1.64 15.22
CA THR A 99 -7.97 -1.36 14.19
C THR A 99 -6.58 -1.81 14.64
N ALA A 100 -6.19 -1.52 15.89
CA ALA A 100 -4.92 -1.93 16.45
C ALA A 100 -4.73 -3.44 16.44
N VAL A 101 -5.73 -4.20 16.92
CA VAL A 101 -5.71 -5.68 16.87
C VAL A 101 -5.58 -6.17 15.43
N SER A 102 -6.30 -5.58 14.50
CA SER A 102 -6.23 -5.95 13.07
C SER A 102 -4.85 -5.68 12.46
N LEU A 103 -4.21 -4.58 12.83
CA LEU A 103 -2.85 -4.24 12.40
C LEU A 103 -1.81 -5.18 13.03
N ILE A 104 -1.98 -5.57 14.29
CA ILE A 104 -1.12 -6.57 14.95
C ILE A 104 -1.23 -7.92 14.25
N LEU A 105 -2.44 -8.39 13.96
CA LEU A 105 -2.66 -9.64 13.22
C LEU A 105 -2.02 -9.58 11.82
N SER A 106 -2.17 -8.45 11.14
CA SER A 106 -1.53 -8.18 9.85
C SER A 106 0.00 -8.25 9.94
N LEU A 107 0.59 -7.69 11.00
CA LEU A 107 2.03 -7.77 11.26
C LEU A 107 2.48 -9.20 11.52
N LEU A 108 1.72 -9.98 12.31
CA LEU A 108 2.01 -11.39 12.58
C LEU A 108 2.02 -12.21 11.29
N LEU A 109 1.09 -11.96 10.35
CA LEU A 109 1.09 -12.60 9.03
C LEU A 109 2.37 -12.29 8.23
N ILE A 110 2.84 -11.03 8.27
CA ILE A 110 4.10 -10.65 7.63
C ILE A 110 5.28 -11.36 8.32
N CYS A 111 5.30 -11.42 9.65
CA CYS A 111 6.34 -12.10 10.40
C CYS A 111 6.43 -13.59 10.05
N ILE A 112 5.30 -14.29 9.90
CA ILE A 112 5.28 -15.67 9.44
C ILE A 112 6.01 -15.79 8.09
N GLN A 113 5.73 -14.89 7.15
CA GLN A 113 6.30 -14.97 5.79
C GLN A 113 7.78 -14.63 5.73
N VAL A 114 8.27 -13.84 6.69
CA VAL A 114 9.69 -13.47 6.81
C VAL A 114 10.49 -14.53 7.58
N PHE A 115 9.93 -15.06 8.67
CA PHE A 115 10.65 -15.93 9.62
C PHE A 115 10.39 -17.42 9.42
N TRP A 116 9.22 -17.81 8.93
CA TRP A 116 8.87 -19.20 8.66
C TRP A 116 9.34 -19.60 7.26
N LYS A 117 10.61 -20.00 7.16
CA LYS A 117 11.28 -20.30 5.87
C LYS A 117 11.08 -21.74 5.36
N ASN A 118 10.50 -22.61 6.19
CA ASN A 118 10.32 -24.02 5.87
C ASN A 118 8.85 -24.30 5.52
N ALA A 119 8.61 -25.14 4.53
CA ALA A 119 7.27 -25.69 4.30
C ALA A 119 6.83 -26.54 5.51
#